data_AF-A0A060Q4C8-F1
#
_entry.id   AF-A0A060Q4C8-F1
#
_cell.length_a   1.000
_cell.length_b   1.000
_cell.length_c   1.000
_cell.angle_alpha   90.00
_cell.angle_beta   90.00
_cell.angle_gamma   90.00
#
_symmetry.space_group_name_H-M   'P 1'
#
loop_
_entity.id
_entity.type
_entity.pdbx_description
1 polymer ?
#
loop_
_entity_poly.entity_id
_entity_poly.type
_entity_poly.pdbx_seq_one_letter_code
_entity_poly.pdbx_strand_id
1 'polypeptide(L)'
;MKYLWYLAGSLDVQHAMLEAYDYYAFTLAAMGGHTGALRYLWNLADLPNAQREMLEADDYAAFIFTIDGDHIEALEYLWGVAEELQDVRRAMLKYDDYLAFRLAAGGGYIRILNFLWEKAESPDEQRAMLKSNNYLAFKMAVQKGHAKVLNFLWEKAESPDVQHTMLKVNDYSAFKFAALYGHTEVLDFLWNKVELSEAQCAILEADNYVMFRTSAQEGHIGVLNFLWKKAKSLNVRREMLEVSNYEVFGTASIRGNTKVLDLLWEKAGSLGVQCVMLQGSGYPAFAIAAYNGHIDVLGYLWNKAESLNVQSAVLGAKGYVAFKVAAESGHTDVLDYLWRKAKSLNVQSTMLQVSGHVAFKVAAQKGHIDVLNFLWKKAKAFRGAQRAMLYQPSQITRQIIHRAKVFDRTFRNISNKFRYSIFE
;
A
#
# COMPACT_ATOMS: atom_id res chain seq x y z
N MET A 1 39.18 -8.44 -0.49
CA MET A 1 39.38 -9.59 0.44
C MET A 1 40.54 -10.50 0.04
N LYS A 2 40.60 -11.09 -1.17
CA LYS A 2 41.69 -12.01 -1.60
C LYS A 2 43.12 -11.54 -1.27
N TYR A 3 43.41 -10.23 -1.40
CA TYR A 3 44.76 -9.67 -1.22
C TYR A 3 45.19 -9.53 0.25
N LEU A 4 44.26 -9.20 1.16
CA LEU A 4 44.54 -9.15 2.60
C LEU A 4 44.65 -10.57 3.19
N TRP A 5 43.93 -11.52 2.60
CA TRP A 5 43.89 -12.92 3.00
C TRP A 5 45.14 -13.72 2.61
N TYR A 6 45.80 -13.40 1.50
CA TYR A 6 47.06 -14.04 1.09
C TYR A 6 48.24 -13.69 2.03
N LEU A 7 48.10 -12.64 2.83
CA LEU A 7 49.08 -12.19 3.82
C LEU A 7 48.85 -12.84 5.21
N ALA A 8 47.70 -13.47 5.44
CA ALA A 8 47.41 -14.25 6.64
C ALA A 8 48.09 -15.62 6.53
N GLY A 9 49.39 -15.65 6.81
CA GLY A 9 50.25 -16.81 6.58
C GLY A 9 50.03 -18.03 7.50
N SER A 10 49.11 -17.97 8.46
CA SER A 10 48.74 -19.11 9.33
C SER A 10 47.24 -19.33 9.37
N LEU A 11 46.83 -20.59 9.62
CA LEU A 11 45.44 -21.00 9.77
C LEU A 11 44.73 -20.17 10.86
N ASP A 12 45.45 -19.87 11.95
CA ASP A 12 44.93 -19.08 13.08
C ASP A 12 44.55 -17.65 12.68
N VAL A 13 45.34 -17.01 11.79
CA VAL A 13 45.03 -15.64 11.34
C VAL A 13 43.86 -15.66 10.37
N GLN A 14 43.75 -16.68 9.53
CA GLN A 14 42.60 -16.86 8.64
C GLN A 14 41.31 -17.13 9.42
N HIS A 15 41.41 -17.88 10.52
CA HIS A 15 40.28 -18.14 11.42
C HIS A 15 39.85 -16.89 12.18
N ALA A 16 40.79 -16.14 12.76
CA ALA A 16 40.51 -14.85 13.40
C ALA A 16 39.90 -13.84 12.42
N MET A 17 40.23 -13.93 11.12
CA MET A 17 39.61 -13.09 10.07
C MET A 17 38.20 -13.54 9.68
N LEU A 18 37.83 -14.81 9.90
CA LEU A 18 36.46 -15.30 9.75
C LEU A 18 35.58 -14.86 10.93
N GLU A 19 36.12 -14.95 12.14
CA GLU A 19 35.46 -14.52 13.38
C GLU A 19 35.35 -13.00 13.50
N ALA A 20 36.34 -12.27 12.97
CA ALA A 20 36.25 -10.82 12.84
C ALA A 20 35.00 -10.52 12.00
N TYR A 21 33.99 -9.94 12.64
CA TYR A 21 32.66 -9.68 12.10
C TYR A 21 31.69 -10.88 12.08
N ASP A 22 31.76 -11.79 13.05
CA ASP A 22 30.75 -12.85 13.27
C ASP A 22 30.43 -13.65 12.00
N TYR A 23 31.48 -14.09 11.29
CA TYR A 23 31.34 -14.88 10.06
C TYR A 23 30.58 -14.18 8.92
N TYR A 24 30.54 -12.84 8.89
CA TYR A 24 29.83 -12.03 7.89
C TYR A 24 30.06 -12.44 6.42
N ALA A 25 31.27 -12.88 6.08
CA ALA A 25 31.58 -13.34 4.72
C ALA A 25 30.81 -14.62 4.33
N PHE A 26 30.55 -15.50 5.30
CA PHE A 26 29.76 -16.72 5.12
C PHE A 26 28.28 -16.38 4.93
N THR A 27 27.74 -15.47 5.73
CA THR A 27 26.38 -14.92 5.60
C THR A 27 26.17 -14.24 4.25
N LEU A 28 27.13 -13.43 3.77
CA LEU A 28 27.07 -12.83 2.43
C LEU A 28 27.12 -13.86 1.31
N ALA A 29 27.94 -14.91 1.45
CA ALA A 29 27.99 -15.98 0.47
C ALA A 29 26.65 -16.74 0.40
N ALA A 30 25.99 -16.94 1.54
CA ALA A 30 24.66 -17.53 1.62
C ALA A 30 23.59 -16.63 0.98
N MET A 31 23.62 -15.33 1.29
CA MET A 31 22.73 -14.32 0.71
C MET A 31 22.84 -14.23 -0.82
N GLY A 32 24.03 -14.45 -1.38
CA GLY A 32 24.24 -14.51 -2.83
C GLY A 32 24.04 -15.89 -3.47
N GLY A 33 23.69 -16.92 -2.68
CA GLY A 33 23.55 -18.30 -3.17
C GLY A 33 24.85 -18.91 -3.68
N HIS A 34 26.00 -18.43 -3.22
CA HIS A 34 27.32 -18.83 -3.72
C HIS A 34 27.82 -20.10 -3.04
N THR A 35 27.26 -21.26 -3.38
CA THR A 35 27.61 -22.56 -2.76
C THR A 35 29.11 -22.88 -2.81
N GLY A 36 29.82 -22.47 -3.87
CA GLY A 36 31.28 -22.64 -3.94
C GLY A 36 32.05 -21.81 -2.91
N ALA A 37 31.59 -20.58 -2.63
CA ALA A 37 32.16 -19.73 -1.59
C ALA A 37 31.82 -20.27 -0.19
N LEU A 38 30.59 -20.73 0.02
CA LEU A 38 30.20 -21.41 1.27
C LEU A 38 31.09 -22.62 1.55
N ARG A 39 31.32 -23.47 0.55
CA ARG A 39 32.21 -24.64 0.68
C ARG A 39 33.64 -24.27 1.02
N TYR A 40 34.16 -23.24 0.37
CA TYR A 40 35.51 -22.77 0.63
C TYR A 40 35.63 -22.23 2.07
N LEU A 41 34.69 -21.42 2.52
CA LEU A 41 34.68 -20.82 3.86
C LEU A 41 34.47 -21.88 4.96
N TRP A 42 33.60 -22.86 4.72
CA TRP A 42 33.37 -23.98 5.65
C TRP A 42 34.63 -24.81 5.91
N ASN A 43 35.34 -25.17 4.84
CA ASN A 43 36.56 -25.97 4.93
C ASN A 43 37.73 -25.20 5.55
N LEU A 44 37.68 -23.86 5.57
CA LEU A 44 38.66 -23.05 6.27
C LEU A 44 38.45 -23.04 7.79
N ALA A 45 37.21 -23.22 8.23
CA ALA A 45 36.83 -23.24 9.64
C ALA A 45 36.98 -24.63 10.28
N ASP A 46 37.98 -25.42 9.87
CA ASP A 46 38.17 -26.86 10.18
C ASP A 46 38.45 -27.19 11.67
N LEU A 47 38.07 -26.30 12.60
CA LEU A 47 38.07 -26.52 14.04
C LEU A 47 36.65 -26.88 14.50
N PRO A 48 36.47 -27.88 15.39
CA PRO A 48 35.15 -28.40 15.76
C PRO A 48 34.15 -27.36 16.27
N ASN A 49 34.62 -26.28 16.91
CA ASN A 49 33.74 -25.24 17.44
C ASN A 49 33.42 -24.15 16.41
N ALA A 50 34.36 -23.86 15.51
CA ALA A 50 34.26 -22.79 14.52
C ALA A 50 33.12 -23.03 13.51
N GLN A 51 32.95 -24.27 13.06
CA GLN A 51 31.87 -24.65 12.14
C GLN A 51 30.49 -24.54 12.78
N ARG A 52 30.39 -24.84 14.07
CA ARG A 52 29.16 -24.65 14.84
C ARG A 52 28.84 -23.17 15.00
N GLU A 53 29.81 -22.38 15.48
CA GLU A 53 29.67 -20.93 15.65
C GLU A 53 29.30 -20.24 14.34
N MET A 54 29.91 -20.67 13.21
CA MET A 54 29.59 -20.16 11.87
C MET A 54 28.14 -20.41 11.44
N LEU A 55 27.52 -21.53 11.84
CA LEU A 55 26.09 -21.78 11.56
C LEU A 55 25.18 -21.01 12.51
N GLU A 56 25.57 -20.86 13.77
CA GLU A 56 24.81 -20.18 14.83
C GLU A 56 24.91 -18.64 14.75
N ALA A 57 25.91 -18.11 14.03
CA ALA A 57 26.19 -16.68 13.86
C ALA A 57 24.97 -15.87 13.38
N ASP A 58 24.85 -14.64 13.92
CA ASP A 58 23.74 -13.71 13.65
C ASP A 58 22.35 -14.40 13.67
N ASP A 59 22.12 -15.29 14.65
CA ASP A 59 20.88 -16.05 14.78
C ASP A 59 20.52 -16.88 13.53
N TYR A 60 21.48 -17.69 13.05
CA TYR A 60 21.35 -18.54 11.86
C TYR A 60 21.14 -17.75 10.55
N ALA A 61 21.65 -16.53 10.46
CA ALA A 61 21.43 -15.64 9.33
C ALA A 61 21.83 -16.25 7.97
N ALA A 62 22.91 -17.04 7.92
CA ALA A 62 23.32 -17.70 6.67
C ALA A 62 22.22 -18.66 6.16
N PHE A 63 21.67 -19.48 7.06
CA PHE A 63 20.56 -20.38 6.74
C PHE A 63 19.32 -19.59 6.26
N ILE A 64 18.93 -18.55 7.00
CA ILE A 64 17.77 -17.72 6.66
C ILE A 64 17.93 -16.99 5.32
N PHE A 65 19.11 -16.44 5.02
CA PHE A 65 19.33 -15.73 3.76
C PHE A 65 19.33 -16.63 2.53
N THR A 66 19.72 -17.91 2.66
CA THR A 66 19.52 -18.85 1.54
C THR A 66 18.04 -19.03 1.20
N ILE A 67 17.15 -18.87 2.18
CA ILE A 67 15.70 -19.02 1.99
C ILE A 67 15.10 -17.75 1.40
N ASP A 68 15.46 -16.58 1.95
CA ASP A 68 14.97 -15.28 1.46
C ASP A 68 15.38 -15.02 0.00
N GLY A 69 16.52 -15.58 -0.44
CA GLY A 69 17.01 -15.50 -1.82
C GLY A 69 16.58 -16.63 -2.77
N ASP A 70 15.75 -17.60 -2.34
CA ASP A 70 15.40 -18.82 -3.10
C ASP A 70 16.62 -19.65 -3.55
N HIS A 71 17.65 -19.74 -2.70
CA HIS A 71 18.90 -20.44 -2.98
C HIS A 71 18.90 -21.88 -2.45
N ILE A 72 18.06 -22.73 -3.04
CA ILE A 72 17.87 -24.12 -2.59
C ILE A 72 19.18 -24.94 -2.56
N GLU A 73 20.09 -24.78 -3.53
CA GLU A 73 21.36 -25.51 -3.53
C GLU A 73 22.30 -25.08 -2.39
N ALA A 74 22.27 -23.79 -2.03
CA ALA A 74 23.01 -23.27 -0.88
C ALA A 74 22.37 -23.74 0.43
N LEU A 75 21.03 -23.76 0.51
CA LEU A 75 20.27 -24.28 1.64
C LEU A 75 20.57 -25.77 1.89
N GLU A 76 20.51 -26.59 0.84
CA GLU A 76 20.83 -28.03 0.90
C GLU A 76 22.27 -28.25 1.35
N TYR A 77 23.22 -27.42 0.88
CA TYR A 77 24.60 -27.47 1.32
C TYR A 77 24.75 -27.15 2.81
N LEU A 78 24.16 -26.04 3.29
CA LEU A 78 24.20 -25.63 4.69
C LEU A 78 23.57 -26.69 5.60
N TRP A 79 22.44 -27.26 5.19
CA TRP A 79 21.84 -28.35 5.92
C TRP A 79 22.74 -29.59 5.94
N GLY A 80 23.34 -29.93 4.80
CA GLY A 80 24.23 -31.07 4.63
C GLY A 80 25.45 -31.00 5.55
N VAL A 81 26.12 -29.86 5.63
CA VAL A 81 27.29 -29.72 6.51
C VAL A 81 26.95 -29.80 8.00
N ALA A 82 25.70 -29.53 8.37
CA ALA A 82 25.20 -29.68 9.74
C ALA A 82 24.76 -31.12 10.08
N GLU A 83 25.14 -32.14 9.31
CA GLU A 83 24.71 -33.54 9.53
C GLU A 83 25.10 -34.11 10.88
N GLU A 84 26.32 -33.82 11.34
CA GLU A 84 26.80 -34.26 12.64
C GLU A 84 26.32 -33.33 13.78
N LEU A 85 25.70 -32.19 13.45
CA LEU A 85 25.22 -31.15 14.38
C LEU A 85 23.68 -31.16 14.46
N GLN A 86 23.12 -32.28 14.91
CA GLN A 86 21.66 -32.48 14.94
C GLN A 86 20.92 -31.46 15.82
N ASP A 87 21.52 -31.04 16.93
CA ASP A 87 21.00 -29.99 17.79
C ASP A 87 20.94 -28.63 17.07
N VAL A 88 21.96 -28.30 16.27
CA VAL A 88 22.00 -27.09 15.43
C VAL A 88 20.94 -27.17 14.32
N ARG A 89 20.80 -28.30 13.61
CA ARG A 89 19.74 -28.50 12.61
C ARG A 89 18.35 -28.25 13.19
N ARG A 90 18.10 -28.80 14.37
CA ARG A 90 16.84 -28.62 15.08
C ARG A 90 16.62 -27.17 15.50
N ALA A 91 17.66 -26.49 15.96
CA ALA A 91 17.59 -25.08 16.35
C ALA A 91 17.36 -24.17 15.13
N MET A 92 18.08 -24.38 14.02
CA MET A 92 17.87 -23.66 12.74
C MET A 92 16.43 -23.79 12.24
N LEU A 93 15.88 -25.00 12.25
CA LEU A 93 14.51 -25.24 11.77
C LEU A 93 13.46 -24.54 12.65
N LYS A 94 13.66 -24.53 13.98
CA LYS A 94 12.73 -23.96 14.97
C LYS A 94 12.94 -22.48 15.22
N TYR A 95 14.01 -21.91 14.69
CA TYR A 95 14.39 -20.54 14.94
C TYR A 95 13.21 -19.57 14.68
N ASP A 96 13.01 -18.65 15.63
CA ASP A 96 11.92 -17.66 15.66
C ASP A 96 10.56 -18.26 15.27
N ASP A 97 10.18 -19.37 15.92
CA ASP A 97 8.95 -20.10 15.62
C ASP A 97 8.81 -20.41 14.11
N TYR A 98 9.79 -21.16 13.59
CA TYR A 98 9.85 -21.62 12.21
C TYR A 98 9.89 -20.48 11.16
N LEU A 99 10.70 -19.45 11.39
CA LEU A 99 10.86 -18.30 10.48
C LEU A 99 11.16 -18.71 9.04
N ALA A 100 12.08 -19.67 8.87
CA ALA A 100 12.43 -20.27 7.59
C ALA A 100 11.20 -20.68 6.76
N PHE A 101 10.26 -21.40 7.38
CA PHE A 101 9.05 -21.87 6.72
C PHE A 101 8.11 -20.71 6.35
N ARG A 102 8.00 -19.70 7.22
CA ARG A 102 7.17 -18.51 6.99
C ARG A 102 7.72 -17.65 5.85
N LEU A 103 9.04 -17.45 5.78
CA LEU A 103 9.70 -16.72 4.69
C LEU A 103 9.54 -17.46 3.36
N ALA A 104 9.77 -18.77 3.33
CA ALA A 104 9.57 -19.57 2.12
C ALA A 104 8.12 -19.48 1.60
N ALA A 105 7.14 -19.48 2.50
CA ALA A 105 5.73 -19.30 2.14
C ALA A 105 5.45 -17.89 1.59
N GLY A 106 6.01 -16.85 2.20
CA GLY A 106 5.88 -15.47 1.73
C GLY A 106 6.64 -15.17 0.44
N GLY A 107 7.71 -15.89 0.13
CA GLY A 107 8.47 -15.77 -1.11
C GLY A 107 7.91 -16.62 -2.27
N GLY A 108 7.03 -17.58 -1.97
CA GLY A 108 6.47 -18.47 -3.00
C GLY A 108 7.31 -19.71 -3.29
N TYR A 109 8.28 -20.03 -2.43
CA TYR A 109 9.34 -21.01 -2.69
C TYR A 109 8.92 -22.44 -2.34
N ILE A 110 8.13 -23.07 -3.22
CA ILE A 110 7.59 -24.43 -3.03
C ILE A 110 8.69 -25.48 -2.80
N ARG A 111 9.82 -25.38 -3.50
CA ARG A 111 10.95 -26.34 -3.33
C ARG A 111 11.52 -26.25 -1.91
N ILE A 112 11.72 -25.04 -1.40
CA ILE A 112 12.20 -24.81 -0.04
C ILE A 112 11.15 -25.25 0.99
N LEU A 113 9.87 -24.98 0.75
CA LEU A 113 8.79 -25.46 1.63
C LEU A 113 8.76 -26.99 1.73
N ASN A 114 8.89 -27.70 0.61
CA ASN A 114 8.99 -29.17 0.61
C ASN A 114 10.22 -29.62 1.38
N PHE A 115 11.38 -29.01 1.11
CA PHE A 115 12.62 -29.31 1.81
C PHE A 115 12.44 -29.18 3.33
N LEU A 116 11.96 -28.04 3.82
CA LEU A 116 11.74 -27.79 5.24
C LEU A 116 10.70 -28.75 5.83
N TRP A 117 9.64 -29.08 5.08
CA TRP A 117 8.61 -30.02 5.49
C TRP A 117 9.15 -31.44 5.70
N GLU A 118 10.05 -31.89 4.82
CA GLU A 118 10.73 -33.17 4.91
C GLU A 118 11.78 -33.22 6.03
N LYS A 119 12.31 -32.06 6.45
CA LYS A 119 13.28 -31.97 7.55
C LYS A 119 12.65 -31.97 8.94
N ALA A 120 11.34 -31.83 9.04
CA ALA A 120 10.65 -32.01 10.32
C ALA A 120 10.72 -33.49 10.75
N GLU A 121 11.17 -33.72 11.99
CA GLU A 121 11.46 -35.04 12.59
C GLU A 121 10.18 -35.83 12.89
N SER A 122 9.04 -35.15 13.01
CA SER A 122 7.77 -35.78 13.38
C SER A 122 6.55 -35.05 12.82
N PRO A 123 5.39 -35.74 12.73
CA PRO A 123 4.12 -35.11 12.37
C PRO A 123 3.71 -33.98 13.33
N ASP A 124 4.08 -34.07 14.61
CA ASP A 124 3.79 -33.01 15.59
C ASP A 124 4.61 -31.75 15.32
N GLU A 125 5.86 -31.90 14.89
CA GLU A 125 6.70 -30.79 14.46
C GLU A 125 6.21 -30.16 13.15
N GLN A 126 5.77 -30.97 12.19
CA GLN A 126 5.10 -30.49 10.98
C GLN A 126 3.85 -29.65 11.30
N ARG A 127 3.04 -30.12 12.26
CA ARG A 127 1.86 -29.38 12.75
C ARG A 127 2.25 -28.09 13.48
N ALA A 128 3.31 -28.11 14.28
CA ALA A 128 3.82 -26.91 14.96
C ALA A 128 4.32 -25.87 13.95
N MET A 129 5.12 -26.30 12.96
CA MET A 129 5.62 -25.47 11.87
C MET A 129 4.48 -24.83 11.05
N LEU A 130 3.43 -25.59 10.75
CA LEU A 130 2.24 -25.06 10.07
C LEU A 130 1.48 -24.03 10.91
N LYS A 131 1.36 -24.26 12.22
CA LYS A 131 0.63 -23.40 13.18
C LYS A 131 1.43 -22.19 13.64
N SER A 132 2.72 -22.13 13.33
CA SER A 132 3.64 -21.07 13.73
C SER A 132 3.07 -19.68 13.55
N ASN A 133 3.24 -18.84 14.57
CA ASN A 133 2.75 -17.46 14.64
C ASN A 133 1.28 -17.32 14.21
N ASN A 134 0.45 -18.27 14.64
CA ASN A 134 -0.96 -18.36 14.30
C ASN A 134 -1.15 -18.42 12.77
N TYR A 135 -0.56 -19.44 12.15
CA TYR A 135 -0.58 -19.70 10.71
C TYR A 135 -0.02 -18.54 9.86
N LEU A 136 1.10 -17.95 10.30
CA LEU A 136 1.68 -16.79 9.60
C LEU A 136 2.20 -17.12 8.20
N ALA A 137 2.71 -18.33 7.97
CA ALA A 137 3.09 -18.79 6.63
C ALA A 137 1.92 -18.66 5.63
N PHE A 138 0.72 -19.08 6.05
CA PHE A 138 -0.50 -18.96 5.24
C PHE A 138 -0.87 -17.49 4.98
N LYS A 139 -0.85 -16.64 6.01
CA LYS A 139 -1.15 -15.20 5.87
C LYS A 139 -0.16 -14.49 4.96
N MET A 140 1.14 -14.81 5.04
CA MET A 140 2.17 -14.23 4.17
C MET A 140 1.97 -14.66 2.71
N ALA A 141 1.69 -15.95 2.46
CA ALA A 141 1.37 -16.44 1.12
C ALA A 141 0.12 -15.77 0.55
N VAL A 142 -0.91 -15.53 1.36
CA VAL A 142 -2.10 -14.77 0.97
C VAL A 142 -1.76 -13.32 0.61
N GLN A 143 -1.03 -12.62 1.48
CA GLN A 143 -0.63 -11.22 1.28
C GLN A 143 0.20 -11.03 0.01
N LYS A 144 1.04 -12.02 -0.32
CA LYS A 144 1.95 -11.98 -1.48
C LYS A 144 1.35 -12.61 -2.75
N GLY A 145 0.17 -13.22 -2.66
CA GLY A 145 -0.57 -13.73 -3.81
C GLY A 145 -0.15 -15.12 -4.27
N HIS A 146 0.49 -15.93 -3.42
CA HIS A 146 1.06 -17.21 -3.79
C HIS A 146 0.05 -18.36 -3.69
N ALA A 147 -0.90 -18.43 -4.63
CA ALA A 147 -1.96 -19.45 -4.63
C ALA A 147 -1.43 -20.91 -4.62
N LYS A 148 -0.29 -21.17 -5.28
CA LYS A 148 0.37 -22.50 -5.25
C LYS A 148 0.85 -22.88 -3.84
N VAL A 149 1.38 -21.92 -3.08
CA VAL A 149 1.77 -22.13 -1.69
C VAL A 149 0.53 -22.40 -0.83
N LEU A 150 -0.58 -21.71 -1.09
CA LEU A 150 -1.82 -21.97 -0.36
C LEU A 150 -2.34 -23.39 -0.59
N ASN A 151 -2.28 -23.91 -1.82
CA ASN A 151 -2.59 -25.31 -2.10
C ASN A 151 -1.66 -26.26 -1.31
N PHE A 152 -0.35 -26.01 -1.34
CA PHE A 152 0.61 -26.80 -0.57
C PHE A 152 0.27 -26.81 0.93
N LEU A 153 0.09 -25.64 1.55
CA LEU A 153 -0.24 -25.53 2.98
C LEU A 153 -1.60 -26.18 3.30
N TRP A 154 -2.56 -26.11 2.38
CA TRP A 154 -3.87 -26.72 2.52
C TRP A 154 -3.82 -28.25 2.53
N GLU A 155 -3.05 -28.82 1.60
CA GLU A 155 -2.81 -30.26 1.52
C GLU A 155 -2.10 -30.73 2.80
N LYS A 156 -1.08 -30.00 3.25
CA LYS A 156 -0.34 -30.31 4.48
C LYS A 156 -1.12 -30.15 5.78
N ALA A 157 -2.20 -29.36 5.78
CA ALA A 157 -3.06 -29.24 6.94
C ALA A 157 -3.83 -30.54 7.24
N GLU A 158 -4.13 -31.35 6.21
CA GLU A 158 -4.80 -32.67 6.17
C GLU A 158 -6.14 -32.80 6.91
N SER A 159 -6.21 -32.34 8.16
CA SER A 159 -7.38 -32.30 9.03
C SER A 159 -8.32 -31.14 8.69
N PRO A 160 -9.63 -31.40 8.54
CA PRO A 160 -10.66 -30.35 8.37
C PRO A 160 -10.64 -29.30 9.48
N ASP A 161 -10.38 -29.71 10.74
CA ASP A 161 -10.34 -28.79 11.87
C ASP A 161 -9.18 -27.78 11.75
N VAL A 162 -8.02 -28.25 11.28
CA VAL A 162 -6.84 -27.39 11.06
C VAL A 162 -7.11 -26.46 9.87
N GLN A 163 -7.66 -26.98 8.78
CA GLN A 163 -8.03 -26.19 7.60
C GLN A 163 -9.04 -25.08 7.95
N HIS A 164 -10.07 -25.41 8.72
CA HIS A 164 -11.07 -24.46 9.18
C HIS A 164 -10.50 -23.41 10.12
N THR A 165 -9.65 -23.83 11.06
CA THR A 165 -8.96 -22.91 11.97
C THR A 165 -8.09 -21.94 11.19
N MET A 166 -7.31 -22.45 10.22
CA MET A 166 -6.42 -21.66 9.35
C MET A 166 -7.19 -20.62 8.53
N LEU A 167 -8.36 -20.97 7.98
CA LEU A 167 -9.23 -20.01 7.28
C LEU A 167 -9.79 -18.92 8.20
N LYS A 168 -10.18 -19.29 9.44
CA LYS A 168 -10.84 -18.40 10.39
C LYS A 168 -9.89 -17.49 11.17
N VAL A 169 -8.58 -17.64 11.01
CA VAL A 169 -7.57 -16.85 11.72
C VAL A 169 -7.88 -15.35 11.60
N ASN A 170 -7.97 -14.70 12.76
CA ASN A 170 -8.27 -13.28 12.90
C ASN A 170 -9.52 -12.86 12.11
N ASP A 171 -10.61 -13.62 12.24
CA ASP A 171 -11.89 -13.34 11.58
C ASP A 171 -11.77 -13.24 10.05
N TYR A 172 -11.29 -14.34 9.45
CA TYR A 172 -11.13 -14.46 8.00
C TYR A 172 -10.23 -13.36 7.38
N SER A 173 -9.24 -12.89 8.13
CA SER A 173 -8.30 -11.83 7.71
C SER A 173 -7.62 -12.10 6.37
N ALA A 174 -7.44 -13.37 6.00
CA ALA A 174 -6.91 -13.79 4.71
C ALA A 174 -7.71 -13.21 3.52
N PHE A 175 -9.05 -13.21 3.61
CA PHE A 175 -9.90 -12.63 2.56
C PHE A 175 -9.70 -11.12 2.45
N LYS A 176 -9.62 -10.43 3.60
CA LYS A 176 -9.37 -8.98 3.67
C LYS A 176 -8.02 -8.63 3.02
N PHE A 177 -6.96 -9.38 3.31
CA PHE A 177 -5.64 -9.17 2.69
C PHE A 177 -5.63 -9.48 1.20
N ALA A 178 -6.23 -10.60 0.77
CA ALA A 178 -6.29 -10.95 -0.64
C ALA A 178 -7.04 -9.86 -1.44
N ALA A 179 -8.11 -9.29 -0.89
CA ALA A 179 -8.83 -8.18 -1.50
C ALA A 179 -8.02 -6.86 -1.51
N LEU A 180 -7.37 -6.54 -0.39
CA LEU A 180 -6.55 -5.32 -0.25
C LEU A 180 -5.37 -5.27 -1.22
N TYR A 181 -4.74 -6.43 -1.49
CA TYR A 181 -3.58 -6.53 -2.39
C TYR A 181 -3.93 -7.00 -3.81
N GLY A 182 -5.21 -7.24 -4.11
CA GLY A 182 -5.68 -7.50 -5.48
C GLY A 182 -5.57 -8.95 -5.96
N HIS A 183 -5.34 -9.91 -5.07
CA HIS A 183 -5.07 -11.31 -5.40
C HIS A 183 -6.35 -12.10 -5.68
N THR A 184 -6.87 -11.98 -6.90
CA THR A 184 -8.14 -12.62 -7.30
C THR A 184 -8.06 -14.15 -7.29
N GLU A 185 -6.93 -14.74 -7.69
CA GLU A 185 -6.73 -16.20 -7.63
C GLU A 185 -6.71 -16.73 -6.19
N VAL A 186 -6.10 -15.99 -5.28
CA VAL A 186 -6.13 -16.31 -3.84
C VAL A 186 -7.55 -16.23 -3.31
N LEU A 187 -8.32 -15.19 -3.67
CA LEU A 187 -9.72 -15.10 -3.28
C LEU A 187 -10.55 -16.27 -3.82
N ASP A 188 -10.33 -16.71 -5.05
CA ASP A 188 -11.04 -17.86 -5.61
C ASP A 188 -10.70 -19.15 -4.84
N PHE A 189 -9.41 -19.38 -4.58
CA PHE A 189 -8.94 -20.47 -3.75
C PHE A 189 -9.63 -20.46 -2.37
N LEU A 190 -9.53 -19.35 -1.64
CA LEU A 190 -10.10 -19.23 -0.29
C LEU A 190 -11.62 -19.42 -0.31
N TRP A 191 -12.32 -18.80 -1.26
CA TRP A 191 -13.78 -18.85 -1.36
C TRP A 191 -14.29 -20.27 -1.61
N ASN A 192 -13.60 -21.04 -2.44
CA ASN A 192 -13.98 -22.41 -2.76
C ASN A 192 -13.73 -23.38 -1.59
N LYS A 193 -12.98 -22.97 -0.56
CA LYS A 193 -12.77 -23.75 0.67
C LYS A 193 -13.74 -23.42 1.81
N VAL A 194 -14.63 -22.44 1.63
CA VAL A 194 -15.67 -22.12 2.62
C VAL A 194 -16.91 -22.97 2.35
N GLU A 195 -17.20 -23.91 3.25
CA GLU A 195 -18.26 -24.92 3.09
C GLU A 195 -19.68 -24.36 3.23
N LEU A 196 -19.87 -23.33 4.06
CA LEU A 196 -21.18 -22.79 4.42
C LEU A 196 -21.48 -21.47 3.72
N SER A 197 -22.68 -21.36 3.13
CA SER A 197 -23.15 -20.11 2.52
C SER A 197 -23.29 -18.96 3.51
N GLU A 198 -23.66 -19.24 4.77
CA GLU A 198 -23.75 -18.24 5.83
C GLU A 198 -22.39 -17.64 6.15
N ALA A 199 -21.34 -18.48 6.20
CA ALA A 199 -19.98 -17.99 6.40
C ALA A 199 -19.52 -17.13 5.20
N GLN A 200 -19.90 -17.48 3.97
CA GLN A 200 -19.61 -16.66 2.78
C GLN A 200 -20.30 -15.30 2.85
N CYS A 201 -21.55 -15.22 3.32
CA CYS A 201 -22.23 -13.94 3.54
C CYS A 201 -21.53 -13.12 4.63
N ALA A 202 -21.22 -13.73 5.77
CA ALA A 202 -20.52 -13.06 6.87
C ALA A 202 -19.15 -12.51 6.45
N ILE A 203 -18.38 -13.28 5.68
CA ILE A 203 -17.09 -12.83 5.11
C ILE A 203 -17.29 -11.64 4.19
N LEU A 204 -18.31 -11.67 3.33
CA LEU A 204 -18.60 -10.59 2.38
C LEU A 204 -19.03 -9.30 3.09
N GLU A 205 -19.87 -9.42 4.12
CA GLU A 205 -20.48 -8.32 4.87
C GLU A 205 -19.56 -7.76 5.97
N ALA A 206 -18.49 -8.47 6.31
CA ALA A 206 -17.54 -8.11 7.35
C ALA A 206 -17.06 -6.65 7.23
N ASP A 207 -17.04 -5.95 8.38
CA ASP A 207 -16.61 -4.57 8.54
C ASP A 207 -17.25 -3.61 7.50
N ASN A 208 -18.55 -3.76 7.28
CA ASN A 208 -19.32 -3.04 6.26
C ASN A 208 -18.69 -3.19 4.88
N TYR A 209 -18.59 -4.43 4.40
CA TYR A 209 -18.06 -4.77 3.08
C TYR A 209 -16.64 -4.23 2.82
N VAL A 210 -15.75 -4.33 3.82
CA VAL A 210 -14.40 -3.76 3.76
C VAL A 210 -13.60 -4.21 2.54
N MET A 211 -13.76 -5.47 2.12
CA MET A 211 -13.09 -5.99 0.92
C MET A 211 -13.46 -5.23 -0.34
N PHE A 212 -14.75 -4.86 -0.48
CA PHE A 212 -15.22 -4.10 -1.64
C PHE A 212 -14.71 -2.66 -1.61
N ARG A 213 -14.76 -2.02 -0.43
CA ARG A 213 -14.27 -0.64 -0.25
C ARG A 213 -12.76 -0.51 -0.47
N THR A 214 -11.97 -1.41 0.11
CA THR A 214 -10.50 -1.40 -0.01
C THR A 214 -10.05 -1.74 -1.42
N SER A 215 -10.67 -2.72 -2.07
CA SER A 215 -10.35 -3.05 -3.48
C SER A 215 -10.73 -1.93 -4.45
N ALA A 216 -11.80 -1.17 -4.18
CA ALA A 216 -12.11 0.04 -4.95
C ALA A 216 -11.07 1.14 -4.75
N GLN A 217 -10.67 1.40 -3.50
CA GLN A 217 -9.64 2.37 -3.19
C GLN A 217 -8.31 2.05 -3.88
N GLU A 218 -7.83 0.81 -3.77
CA GLU A 218 -6.54 0.37 -4.33
C GLU A 218 -6.60 0.06 -5.84
N GLY A 219 -7.80 0.04 -6.41
CA GLY A 219 -8.04 -0.06 -7.86
C GLY A 219 -8.04 -1.48 -8.42
N HIS A 220 -8.35 -2.48 -7.59
CA HIS A 220 -8.35 -3.89 -7.94
C HIS A 220 -9.66 -4.34 -8.61
N ILE A 221 -9.79 -4.05 -9.91
CA ILE A 221 -10.98 -4.39 -10.73
C ILE A 221 -11.34 -5.88 -10.70
N GLY A 222 -10.35 -6.78 -10.71
CA GLY A 222 -10.57 -8.23 -10.65
C GLY A 222 -11.29 -8.63 -9.36
N VAL A 223 -10.83 -8.09 -8.23
CA VAL A 223 -11.45 -8.31 -6.90
C VAL A 223 -12.86 -7.71 -6.85
N LEU A 224 -13.07 -6.50 -7.36
CA LEU A 224 -14.41 -5.89 -7.39
C LEU A 224 -15.42 -6.73 -8.17
N ASN A 225 -15.02 -7.23 -9.34
CA ASN A 225 -15.88 -8.12 -10.14
C ASN A 225 -16.12 -9.46 -9.44
N PHE A 226 -15.10 -10.01 -8.78
CA PHE A 226 -15.23 -11.22 -7.98
C PHE A 226 -16.27 -11.02 -6.87
N LEU A 227 -16.12 -10.00 -6.02
CA LEU A 227 -17.03 -9.70 -4.92
C LEU A 227 -18.44 -9.41 -5.40
N TRP A 228 -18.60 -8.64 -6.49
CA TRP A 228 -19.89 -8.36 -7.10
C TRP A 228 -20.60 -9.62 -7.60
N LYS A 229 -19.85 -10.58 -8.17
CA LYS A 229 -20.36 -11.87 -8.61
C LYS A 229 -20.78 -12.73 -7.40
N LYS A 230 -20.03 -12.68 -6.29
CA LYS A 230 -20.36 -13.41 -5.06
C LYS A 230 -21.53 -12.79 -4.29
N ALA A 231 -21.78 -11.49 -4.41
CA ALA A 231 -23.02 -10.84 -4.00
C ALA A 231 -24.18 -11.28 -4.92
N LYS A 232 -24.80 -12.42 -4.61
CA LYS A 232 -25.81 -13.05 -5.49
C LYS A 232 -27.11 -12.26 -5.58
N SER A 233 -27.56 -11.64 -4.49
CA SER A 233 -28.84 -10.90 -4.46
C SER A 233 -28.65 -9.42 -4.81
N LEU A 234 -29.69 -8.81 -5.38
CA LEU A 234 -29.69 -7.37 -5.67
C LEU A 234 -29.62 -6.54 -4.39
N ASN A 235 -30.20 -7.02 -3.28
CA ASN A 235 -30.16 -6.34 -1.99
C ASN A 235 -28.73 -6.28 -1.45
N VAL A 236 -27.98 -7.39 -1.46
CA VAL A 236 -26.59 -7.40 -0.99
C VAL A 236 -25.70 -6.50 -1.86
N ARG A 237 -25.91 -6.50 -3.19
CA ARG A 237 -25.20 -5.58 -4.09
C ARG A 237 -25.49 -4.12 -3.81
N ARG A 238 -26.74 -3.81 -3.46
CA ARG A 238 -27.19 -2.48 -3.08
C ARG A 238 -26.55 -2.06 -1.76
N GLU A 239 -26.68 -2.87 -0.71
CA GLU A 239 -26.10 -2.62 0.61
C GLU A 239 -24.59 -2.42 0.53
N MET A 240 -23.89 -3.25 -0.25
CA MET A 240 -22.45 -3.16 -0.51
C MET A 240 -22.02 -1.80 -1.12
N LEU A 241 -22.85 -1.22 -1.98
CA LEU A 241 -22.59 0.11 -2.56
C LEU A 241 -23.03 1.25 -1.63
N GLU A 242 -24.12 1.07 -0.89
CA GLU A 242 -24.76 2.10 -0.06
C GLU A 242 -24.01 2.39 1.26
N VAL A 243 -23.03 1.55 1.63
CA VAL A 243 -22.18 1.74 2.82
C VAL A 243 -21.71 3.19 2.96
N SER A 244 -21.93 3.74 4.15
CA SER A 244 -21.50 5.10 4.51
C SER A 244 -21.94 6.16 3.50
N ASN A 245 -23.15 6.00 2.93
CA ASN A 245 -23.68 6.87 1.89
C ASN A 245 -22.75 6.93 0.65
N TYR A 246 -22.47 5.75 0.10
CA TYR A 246 -21.69 5.54 -1.12
C TYR A 246 -20.22 5.95 -1.03
N GLU A 247 -19.60 5.76 0.14
CA GLU A 247 -18.19 6.07 0.41
C GLU A 247 -17.24 5.46 -0.62
N VAL A 248 -17.54 4.23 -1.07
CA VAL A 248 -16.74 3.48 -2.05
C VAL A 248 -16.49 4.24 -3.35
N PHE A 249 -17.45 5.04 -3.80
CA PHE A 249 -17.30 5.85 -5.01
C PHE A 249 -16.35 7.04 -4.78
N GLY A 250 -16.35 7.59 -3.56
CA GLY A 250 -15.40 8.61 -3.13
C GLY A 250 -13.97 8.08 -3.04
N THR A 251 -13.77 6.97 -2.31
CA THR A 251 -12.43 6.39 -2.07
C THR A 251 -11.80 5.84 -3.34
N ALA A 252 -12.59 5.37 -4.32
CA ALA A 252 -12.10 5.00 -5.65
C ALA A 252 -11.36 6.14 -6.39
N SER A 253 -11.60 7.40 -6.01
CA SER A 253 -10.90 8.56 -6.59
C SER A 253 -9.50 8.77 -6.01
N ILE A 254 -9.09 8.07 -4.95
CA ILE A 254 -7.80 8.29 -4.27
C ILE A 254 -6.61 7.97 -5.18
N ARG A 255 -6.65 6.84 -5.91
CA ARG A 255 -5.56 6.38 -6.76
C ARG A 255 -5.63 6.90 -8.21
N GLY A 256 -6.61 7.72 -8.54
CA GLY A 256 -6.75 8.28 -9.89
C GLY A 256 -7.23 7.28 -10.95
N ASN A 257 -7.78 6.13 -10.55
CA ASN A 257 -8.14 5.08 -11.50
C ASN A 257 -9.57 5.24 -12.02
N THR A 258 -9.73 5.92 -13.16
CA THR A 258 -11.03 6.12 -13.82
C THR A 258 -11.77 4.82 -14.17
N LYS A 259 -11.06 3.70 -14.42
CA LYS A 259 -11.69 2.41 -14.73
C LYS A 259 -12.47 1.84 -13.56
N VAL A 260 -12.02 2.10 -12.32
CA VAL A 260 -12.74 1.65 -11.12
C VAL A 260 -14.02 2.47 -10.94
N LEU A 261 -13.93 3.79 -11.12
CA LEU A 261 -15.12 4.64 -11.10
C LEU A 261 -16.12 4.24 -12.17
N ASP A 262 -15.66 3.85 -13.36
CA ASP A 262 -16.53 3.37 -14.42
C ASP A 262 -17.19 2.05 -14.10
N LEU A 263 -16.45 1.10 -13.54
CA LEU A 263 -17.03 -0.15 -13.05
C LEU A 263 -18.11 0.11 -11.99
N LEU A 264 -17.83 0.95 -11.00
CA LEU A 264 -18.79 1.31 -9.95
C LEU A 264 -20.01 2.05 -10.53
N TRP A 265 -19.81 2.91 -11.53
CA TRP A 265 -20.87 3.62 -12.24
C TRP A 265 -21.79 2.67 -13.01
N GLU A 266 -21.24 1.67 -13.69
CA GLU A 266 -22.01 0.61 -14.35
C GLU A 266 -22.81 -0.21 -13.34
N LYS A 267 -22.16 -0.63 -12.23
CA LYS A 267 -22.80 -1.39 -11.16
C LYS A 267 -23.95 -0.60 -10.53
N ALA A 268 -23.74 0.67 -10.23
CA ALA A 268 -24.79 1.57 -9.76
C ALA A 268 -25.92 1.76 -10.79
N GLY A 269 -25.59 1.79 -12.08
CA GLY A 269 -26.57 1.87 -13.16
C GLY A 269 -27.50 0.67 -13.17
N SER A 270 -26.94 -0.54 -12.99
CA SER A 270 -27.72 -1.79 -12.88
C SER A 270 -28.69 -1.82 -11.70
N LEU A 271 -28.49 -0.95 -10.70
CA LEU A 271 -29.34 -0.81 -9.51
C LEU A 271 -30.19 0.47 -9.52
N GLY A 272 -30.04 1.33 -10.53
CA GLY A 272 -30.71 2.63 -10.61
C GLY A 272 -30.26 3.66 -9.57
N VAL A 273 -29.02 3.57 -9.06
CA VAL A 273 -28.51 4.43 -7.96
C VAL A 273 -27.40 5.40 -8.35
N GLN A 274 -27.12 5.60 -9.64
CA GLN A 274 -26.03 6.48 -10.11
C GLN A 274 -26.10 7.91 -9.56
N CYS A 275 -27.29 8.51 -9.56
CA CYS A 275 -27.47 9.88 -9.09
C CYS A 275 -27.18 10.03 -7.59
N VAL A 276 -27.81 9.17 -6.77
CA VAL A 276 -27.61 9.19 -5.31
C VAL A 276 -26.19 8.77 -4.92
N MET A 277 -25.56 7.86 -5.67
CA MET A 277 -24.16 7.48 -5.47
C MET A 277 -23.21 8.65 -5.73
N LEU A 278 -23.41 9.41 -6.82
CA LEU A 278 -22.60 10.59 -7.11
C LEU A 278 -22.76 11.66 -6.03
N GLN A 279 -23.98 11.84 -5.52
CA GLN A 279 -24.34 12.83 -4.50
C GLN A 279 -23.90 12.45 -3.09
N GLY A 280 -23.71 11.15 -2.83
CA GLY A 280 -23.43 10.57 -1.51
C GLY A 280 -22.41 11.39 -0.72
N SER A 281 -22.72 11.75 0.51
CA SER A 281 -21.88 12.56 1.40
C SER A 281 -21.43 13.92 0.84
N GLY A 282 -22.12 14.46 -0.16
CA GLY A 282 -21.87 15.76 -0.77
C GLY A 282 -20.72 15.76 -1.78
N TYR A 283 -20.76 14.84 -2.74
CA TYR A 283 -19.82 14.75 -3.88
C TYR A 283 -18.32 14.57 -3.49
N PRO A 284 -17.97 13.64 -2.58
CA PRO A 284 -16.62 13.45 -2.08
C PRO A 284 -15.64 13.03 -3.17
N ALA A 285 -16.05 12.24 -4.16
CA ALA A 285 -15.21 11.80 -5.27
C ALA A 285 -14.54 12.98 -6.00
N PHE A 286 -15.30 14.04 -6.27
CA PHE A 286 -14.79 15.23 -6.95
C PHE A 286 -13.79 16.02 -6.09
N ALA A 287 -14.03 16.08 -4.77
CA ALA A 287 -13.11 16.71 -3.84
C ALA A 287 -11.81 15.91 -3.65
N ILE A 288 -11.92 14.59 -3.51
CA ILE A 288 -10.78 13.68 -3.35
C ILE A 288 -9.90 13.68 -4.60
N ALA A 289 -10.49 13.67 -5.79
CA ALA A 289 -9.75 13.78 -7.04
C ALA A 289 -8.99 15.11 -7.12
N ALA A 290 -9.61 16.21 -6.70
CA ALA A 290 -8.96 17.52 -6.68
C ALA A 290 -7.82 17.62 -5.64
N TYR A 291 -7.99 16.99 -4.47
CA TYR A 291 -6.96 16.93 -3.43
C TYR A 291 -5.72 16.13 -3.86
N ASN A 292 -5.91 15.08 -4.66
CA ASN A 292 -4.82 14.20 -5.13
C ASN A 292 -4.26 14.56 -6.51
N GLY A 293 -4.80 15.59 -7.19
CA GLY A 293 -4.28 16.04 -8.48
C GLY A 293 -4.81 15.30 -9.72
N HIS A 294 -5.86 14.48 -9.59
CA HIS A 294 -6.32 13.58 -10.65
C HIS A 294 -7.29 14.28 -11.62
N ILE A 295 -6.75 15.01 -12.60
CA ILE A 295 -7.55 15.76 -13.61
C ILE A 295 -8.40 14.85 -14.47
N ASP A 296 -7.90 13.67 -14.83
CA ASP A 296 -8.63 12.68 -15.62
C ASP A 296 -9.88 12.19 -14.88
N VAL A 297 -9.77 11.93 -13.58
CA VAL A 297 -10.92 11.62 -12.70
C VAL A 297 -11.87 12.81 -12.61
N LEU A 298 -11.37 14.05 -12.47
CA LEU A 298 -12.24 15.23 -12.47
C LEU A 298 -12.98 15.40 -13.80
N GLY A 299 -12.34 15.11 -14.93
CA GLY A 299 -12.95 15.07 -16.26
C GLY A 299 -14.06 14.03 -16.34
N TYR A 300 -13.76 12.81 -15.91
CA TYR A 300 -14.71 11.71 -15.84
C TYR A 300 -15.95 12.07 -15.00
N LEU A 301 -15.74 12.49 -13.75
CA LEU A 301 -16.81 12.84 -12.81
C LEU A 301 -17.63 14.04 -13.30
N TRP A 302 -16.97 15.03 -13.92
CA TRP A 302 -17.66 16.15 -14.53
C TRP A 302 -18.60 15.69 -15.63
N ASN A 303 -18.13 14.84 -16.56
CA ASN A 303 -18.96 14.30 -17.65
C ASN A 303 -20.18 13.53 -17.10
N LYS A 304 -20.01 12.73 -16.05
CA LYS A 304 -21.14 12.07 -15.38
C LYS A 304 -22.09 13.09 -14.75
N ALA A 305 -21.58 14.14 -14.13
CA ALA A 305 -22.39 15.24 -13.60
C ALA A 305 -23.14 16.02 -14.69
N GLU A 306 -22.55 16.21 -15.88
CA GLU A 306 -23.22 16.80 -17.03
C GLU A 306 -24.40 15.93 -17.48
N SER A 307 -24.19 14.62 -17.58
CA SER A 307 -25.24 13.67 -17.99
C SER A 307 -26.44 13.64 -17.04
N LEU A 308 -26.23 14.01 -15.78
CA LEU A 308 -27.27 14.09 -14.75
C LEU A 308 -27.75 15.52 -14.49
N ASN A 309 -27.21 16.52 -15.21
CA ASN A 309 -27.51 17.94 -15.00
C ASN A 309 -27.25 18.45 -13.56
N VAL A 310 -26.19 17.96 -12.91
CA VAL A 310 -25.82 18.31 -11.52
C VAL A 310 -24.47 19.02 -11.39
N GLN A 311 -23.91 19.53 -12.50
CA GLN A 311 -22.60 20.20 -12.53
C GLN A 311 -22.45 21.32 -11.49
N SER A 312 -23.47 22.18 -11.34
CA SER A 312 -23.47 23.28 -10.37
C SER A 312 -23.42 22.78 -8.93
N ALA A 313 -24.12 21.68 -8.63
CA ALA A 313 -24.11 21.07 -7.30
C ALA A 313 -22.78 20.39 -6.98
N VAL A 314 -22.17 19.70 -7.96
CA VAL A 314 -20.84 19.09 -7.84
C VAL A 314 -19.77 20.15 -7.61
N LEU A 315 -19.75 21.21 -8.42
CA LEU A 315 -18.74 22.27 -8.29
C LEU A 315 -18.90 23.06 -7.00
N GLY A 316 -20.13 23.40 -6.63
CA GLY A 316 -20.47 24.19 -5.44
C GLY A 316 -20.43 23.41 -4.13
N ALA A 317 -20.23 22.08 -4.17
CA ALA A 317 -20.30 21.18 -3.03
C ALA A 317 -19.46 21.67 -1.85
N LYS A 318 -20.08 21.67 -0.65
CA LYS A 318 -19.45 22.08 0.63
C LYS A 318 -18.68 23.41 0.55
N GLY A 319 -19.25 24.36 -0.21
CA GLY A 319 -18.62 25.65 -0.49
C GLY A 319 -17.34 25.49 -1.28
N TYR A 320 -17.45 24.96 -2.50
CA TYR A 320 -16.34 24.77 -3.46
C TYR A 320 -15.16 23.99 -2.87
N VAL A 321 -15.43 22.90 -2.16
CA VAL A 321 -14.40 22.11 -1.45
C VAL A 321 -13.27 21.64 -2.37
N ALA A 322 -13.59 21.20 -3.59
CA ALA A 322 -12.60 20.78 -4.58
C ALA A 322 -11.58 21.89 -4.90
N PHE A 323 -12.02 23.15 -5.00
CA PHE A 323 -11.14 24.29 -5.24
C PHE A 323 -10.24 24.61 -4.04
N LYS A 324 -10.78 24.49 -2.82
CA LYS A 324 -10.03 24.71 -1.58
C LYS A 324 -8.92 23.67 -1.41
N VAL A 325 -9.25 22.39 -1.58
CA VAL A 325 -8.29 21.29 -1.38
C VAL A 325 -7.24 21.22 -2.47
N ALA A 326 -7.57 21.55 -3.73
CA ALA A 326 -6.57 21.65 -4.80
C ALA A 326 -5.54 22.76 -4.51
N ALA A 327 -5.98 23.88 -3.94
CA ALA A 327 -5.08 24.96 -3.53
C ALA A 327 -4.24 24.58 -2.31
N GLU A 328 -4.81 23.83 -1.36
CA GLU A 328 -4.09 23.29 -0.21
C GLU A 328 -3.02 22.27 -0.62
N SER A 329 -3.27 21.43 -1.62
CA SER A 329 -2.33 20.41 -2.12
C SER A 329 -1.36 20.91 -3.19
N GLY A 330 -1.51 22.15 -3.66
CA GLY A 330 -0.59 22.75 -4.64
C GLY A 330 -0.88 22.42 -6.11
N HIS A 331 -2.04 21.86 -6.45
CA HIS A 331 -2.37 21.41 -7.81
C HIS A 331 -2.89 22.54 -8.70
N THR A 332 -2.00 23.32 -9.31
CA THR A 332 -2.37 24.46 -10.19
C THR A 332 -3.13 24.08 -11.45
N ASP A 333 -2.84 22.91 -11.99
CA ASP A 333 -3.49 22.31 -13.16
C ASP A 333 -4.95 21.96 -12.85
N VAL A 334 -5.22 21.35 -11.69
CA VAL A 334 -6.58 21.14 -11.16
C VAL A 334 -7.29 22.47 -10.95
N LEU A 335 -6.62 23.47 -10.38
CA LEU A 335 -7.23 24.79 -10.19
C LEU A 335 -7.60 25.46 -11.51
N ASP A 336 -6.77 25.34 -12.57
CA ASP A 336 -7.13 25.86 -13.88
C ASP A 336 -8.29 25.08 -14.52
N TYR A 337 -8.33 23.76 -14.35
CA TYR A 337 -9.48 22.94 -14.74
C TYR A 337 -10.78 23.43 -14.06
N LEU A 338 -10.79 23.51 -12.73
CA LEU A 338 -11.93 23.99 -11.94
C LEU A 338 -12.31 25.43 -12.31
N TRP A 339 -11.33 26.29 -12.59
CA TRP A 339 -11.55 27.68 -13.01
C TRP A 339 -12.28 27.78 -14.35
N ARG A 340 -11.95 26.91 -15.31
CA ARG A 340 -12.65 26.82 -16.61
C ARG A 340 -14.07 26.33 -16.43
N LYS A 341 -14.30 25.32 -15.59
CA LYS A 341 -15.65 24.81 -15.28
C LYS A 341 -16.50 25.82 -14.50
N ALA A 342 -15.90 26.60 -13.59
CA ALA A 342 -16.57 27.72 -12.95
C ALA A 342 -16.93 28.84 -13.95
N LYS A 343 -16.14 29.02 -15.03
CA LYS A 343 -16.45 29.98 -16.09
C LYS A 343 -17.73 29.61 -16.83
N SER A 344 -17.87 28.34 -17.22
CA SER A 344 -19.05 27.88 -17.96
C SER A 344 -20.33 28.00 -17.14
N LEU A 345 -20.22 27.98 -15.80
CA LEU A 345 -21.34 28.19 -14.88
C LEU A 345 -21.47 29.65 -14.39
N ASN A 346 -20.60 30.56 -14.83
CA ASN A 346 -20.56 31.96 -14.38
C ASN A 346 -20.42 32.13 -12.84
N VAL A 347 -19.68 31.23 -12.17
CA VAL A 347 -19.47 31.25 -10.71
C VAL A 347 -18.03 31.53 -10.28
N GLN A 348 -17.17 31.99 -11.20
CA GLN A 348 -15.75 32.25 -10.90
C GLN A 348 -15.54 33.22 -9.73
N SER A 349 -16.29 34.33 -9.70
CA SER A 349 -16.19 35.32 -8.63
C SER A 349 -16.58 34.71 -7.28
N THR A 350 -17.70 33.98 -7.24
CA THR A 350 -18.21 33.33 -6.03
C THR A 350 -17.25 32.27 -5.51
N MET A 351 -16.73 31.43 -6.41
CA MET A 351 -15.75 30.39 -6.07
C MET A 351 -14.44 31.01 -5.54
N LEU A 352 -13.96 32.09 -6.15
CA LEU A 352 -12.74 32.78 -5.72
C LEU A 352 -12.88 33.39 -4.32
N GLN A 353 -14.04 33.95 -4.02
CA GLN A 353 -14.31 34.66 -2.75
C GLN A 353 -14.68 33.73 -1.60
N VAL A 354 -14.86 32.42 -1.87
CA VAL A 354 -15.37 31.46 -0.88
C VAL A 354 -14.59 31.51 0.44
N SER A 355 -15.34 31.57 1.54
CA SER A 355 -14.81 31.64 2.91
C SER A 355 -13.71 32.70 3.09
N GLY A 356 -13.88 33.86 2.44
CA GLY A 356 -12.91 34.96 2.51
C GLY A 356 -11.58 34.62 1.84
N HIS A 357 -11.64 34.04 0.63
CA HIS A 357 -10.48 33.65 -0.18
C HIS A 357 -9.62 32.56 0.48
N VAL A 358 -10.26 31.57 1.10
CA VAL A 358 -9.57 30.51 1.86
C VAL A 358 -8.54 29.75 1.02
N ALA A 359 -8.80 29.52 -0.28
CA ALA A 359 -7.85 28.89 -1.21
C ALA A 359 -6.49 29.63 -1.26
N PHE A 360 -6.50 30.97 -1.25
CA PHE A 360 -5.26 31.76 -1.22
C PHE A 360 -4.55 31.65 0.13
N LYS A 361 -5.31 31.64 1.23
CA LYS A 361 -4.77 31.54 2.59
C LYS A 361 -4.09 30.19 2.83
N VAL A 362 -4.75 29.08 2.47
CA VAL A 362 -4.19 27.72 2.66
C VAL A 362 -2.98 27.47 1.76
N ALA A 363 -3.04 27.90 0.49
CA ALA A 363 -1.88 27.81 -0.40
C ALA A 363 -0.68 28.59 0.15
N ALA A 364 -0.91 29.76 0.75
CA ALA A 364 0.16 30.53 1.35
C ALA A 364 0.72 29.86 2.60
N GLN A 365 -0.14 29.29 3.47
CA GLN A 365 0.30 28.55 4.65
C GLN A 365 1.16 27.32 4.28
N LYS A 366 0.82 26.64 3.19
CA LYS A 366 1.55 25.46 2.68
C LYS A 366 2.74 25.81 1.78
N GLY A 367 2.91 27.08 1.41
CA GLY A 367 4.04 27.55 0.60
C GLY A 367 3.92 27.29 -0.91
N HIS A 368 2.72 27.03 -1.42
CA HIS A 368 2.48 26.74 -2.85
C HIS A 368 2.49 28.02 -3.71
N ILE A 369 3.68 28.49 -4.07
CA ILE A 369 3.89 29.76 -4.79
C ILE A 369 3.17 29.80 -6.15
N ASP A 370 3.18 28.70 -6.91
CA ASP A 370 2.52 28.65 -8.22
C ASP A 370 1.00 28.81 -8.10
N VAL A 371 0.39 28.24 -7.06
CA VAL A 371 -1.03 28.44 -6.73
C VAL A 371 -1.30 29.91 -6.36
N LEU A 372 -0.44 30.54 -5.58
CA LEU A 372 -0.60 31.97 -5.24
C LEU A 372 -0.54 32.85 -6.49
N ASN A 373 0.43 32.59 -7.37
CA ASN A 373 0.58 33.29 -8.64
C ASN A 373 -0.66 33.09 -9.53
N PHE A 374 -1.15 31.86 -9.63
CA PHE A 374 -2.37 31.53 -10.33
C PHE A 374 -3.57 32.33 -9.80
N LEU A 375 -3.87 32.22 -8.50
CA LEU A 375 -5.01 32.87 -7.86
C LEU A 375 -4.92 34.40 -7.95
N TRP A 376 -3.73 34.97 -7.74
CA TRP A 376 -3.48 36.41 -7.85
C TRP A 376 -3.77 36.94 -9.25
N LYS A 377 -3.34 36.20 -10.28
CA LYS A 377 -3.59 36.54 -11.69
C LYS A 377 -5.09 36.50 -11.99
N LYS A 378 -5.81 35.47 -11.56
CA LYS A 378 -7.26 35.38 -11.76
C LYS A 378 -8.03 36.46 -10.99
N ALA A 379 -7.58 36.84 -9.79
CA ALA A 379 -8.20 37.88 -8.98
C ALA A 379 -8.16 39.28 -9.60
N LYS A 380 -7.22 39.58 -10.51
CA LYS A 380 -7.18 40.87 -11.24
C LYS A 380 -8.47 41.18 -11.99
N ALA A 381 -9.19 40.14 -12.42
CA ALA A 381 -10.44 40.29 -13.15
C ALA A 381 -11.60 40.78 -12.27
N PHE A 382 -11.48 40.73 -10.94
CA PHE A 382 -12.55 41.07 -10.00
C PHE A 382 -12.12 42.25 -9.12
N ARG A 383 -12.85 43.37 -9.24
CA ARG A 383 -12.56 44.60 -8.48
C ARG A 383 -12.52 44.30 -6.98
N GLY A 384 -11.46 44.71 -6.31
CA GLY A 384 -11.30 44.56 -4.86
C GLY A 384 -10.90 43.15 -4.38
N ALA A 385 -10.95 42.12 -5.23
CA ALA A 385 -10.62 40.73 -4.83
C ALA A 385 -9.15 40.61 -4.37
N GLN A 386 -8.22 41.25 -5.08
CA GLN A 386 -6.82 41.29 -4.67
C GLN A 386 -6.61 41.96 -3.32
N ARG A 387 -7.33 43.06 -3.02
CA ARG A 387 -7.25 43.72 -1.71
C ARG A 387 -7.83 42.82 -0.62
N ALA A 388 -8.96 42.17 -0.89
CA ALA A 388 -9.63 41.27 0.05
C ALA A 388 -8.81 40.01 0.37
N MET A 389 -8.12 39.43 -0.62
CA MET A 389 -7.19 38.30 -0.42
C MET A 389 -6.07 38.64 0.59
N LEU A 390 -5.70 39.92 0.66
CA LEU A 390 -4.60 40.41 1.49
C LEU A 390 -5.06 40.97 2.84
N TYR A 391 -6.36 41.11 3.09
CA TYR A 391 -6.89 41.83 4.25
C TYR A 391 -6.87 41.02 5.57
N GLN A 392 -6.51 39.73 5.55
CA GLN A 392 -6.28 38.94 6.79
C GLN A 392 -5.22 37.83 6.61
N PRO A 393 -3.93 38.14 6.38
CA PRO A 393 -2.89 37.12 6.35
C PRO A 393 -2.37 36.92 7.79
N SER A 394 -2.33 35.67 8.25
CA SER A 394 -1.59 35.33 9.48
C SER A 394 -0.12 35.77 9.35
N GLN A 395 0.61 35.93 10.45
CA GLN A 395 2.04 36.32 10.42
C GLN A 395 2.86 35.39 9.51
N ILE A 396 2.49 34.11 9.41
CA ILE A 396 3.10 33.10 8.54
C ILE A 396 2.88 33.43 7.06
N THR A 397 1.66 33.78 6.66
CA THR A 397 1.36 34.21 5.27
C THR A 397 2.16 35.45 4.89
N ARG A 398 2.38 36.39 5.82
CA ARG A 398 3.24 37.56 5.59
C ARG A 398 4.71 37.17 5.38
N GLN A 399 5.24 36.22 6.17
CA GLN A 399 6.61 35.73 6.04
C GLN A 399 6.85 34.93 4.75
N ILE A 400 5.87 34.12 4.31
CA ILE A 400 5.97 33.34 3.06
C ILE A 400 5.88 34.26 1.85
N ILE A 401 4.95 35.23 1.85
CA ILE A 401 4.94 36.31 0.84
C ILE A 401 6.26 37.08 0.87
N HIS A 402 6.84 37.32 2.06
CA HIS A 402 8.15 37.96 2.20
C HIS A 402 9.30 37.14 1.61
N ARG A 403 9.30 35.82 1.76
CA ARG A 403 10.31 34.94 1.14
C ARG A 403 10.11 34.84 -0.37
N ALA A 404 8.87 34.85 -0.87
CA ALA A 404 8.56 34.93 -2.30
C ALA A 404 9.04 36.26 -2.94
N LYS A 405 9.24 37.34 -2.16
CA LYS A 405 9.85 38.61 -2.64
C LYS A 405 11.24 38.42 -3.24
N VAL A 406 11.97 37.40 -2.81
CA VAL A 406 13.37 37.16 -3.18
C VAL A 406 13.47 36.55 -4.58
N PHE A 407 12.46 35.76 -4.99
CA PHE A 407 12.53 34.95 -6.21
C PHE A 407 11.74 35.49 -7.41
N ASP A 408 10.73 36.36 -7.23
CA ASP A 408 9.85 36.77 -8.33
C ASP A 408 9.62 38.30 -8.40
N ARG A 409 9.92 38.90 -9.57
CA ARG A 409 9.64 40.34 -9.87
C ARG A 409 8.15 40.66 -9.77
N THR A 410 7.27 39.69 -10.01
CA THR A 410 5.82 39.86 -9.98
C THR A 410 5.31 40.15 -8.56
N PHE A 411 5.87 39.49 -7.53
CA PHE A 411 5.55 39.74 -6.13
C PHE A 411 6.19 41.02 -5.57
N ARG A 412 7.30 41.48 -6.16
CA ARG A 412 7.93 42.77 -5.83
C ARG A 412 6.97 43.95 -6.10
N ASN A 413 6.19 43.88 -7.18
CA ASN A 413 5.15 44.89 -7.50
C ASN A 413 3.90 44.81 -6.60
N ILE A 414 3.54 43.60 -6.14
CA ILE A 414 2.47 43.39 -5.15
C ILE A 414 2.88 44.02 -3.81
N SER A 415 4.11 43.78 -3.37
CA SER A 415 4.70 44.33 -2.13
C SER A 415 4.82 45.87 -2.15
N ASN A 416 5.09 46.48 -3.30
CA ASN A 416 5.17 47.94 -3.39
C ASN A 416 3.79 48.58 -3.17
N LYS A 417 2.69 47.96 -3.65
CA LYS A 417 1.32 48.41 -3.36
C LYS A 417 0.90 48.18 -1.90
N PHE A 418 1.50 47.20 -1.21
CA PHE A 418 1.29 46.99 0.23
C PHE A 418 1.86 48.10 1.11
N ARG A 419 2.98 48.75 0.72
CA ARG A 419 3.56 49.86 1.49
C ARG A 419 2.68 51.11 1.49
N TYR A 420 1.91 51.34 0.41
CA TYR A 420 1.06 52.52 0.27
C TYR A 420 -0.34 52.36 0.88
N SER A 421 -0.85 51.14 1.10
CA SER A 421 -2.16 50.89 1.73
C SER A 421 -2.13 50.84 3.27
N ILE A 422 -0.95 51.02 3.90
CA ILE A 422 -0.79 51.07 5.36
C ILE A 422 -0.74 52.53 5.87
N PHE A 423 -0.70 53.50 4.96
CA PHE A 423 -0.66 54.95 5.24
C PHE A 423 -1.86 55.73 4.69
N GLU A 424 -2.92 55.04 4.26
CA GLU A 424 -4.28 55.58 4.01
C GLU A 424 -5.28 54.66 4.71
#